data_AF-A0A963Q8L8-F1
#
_entry.id   AF-A0A963Q8L8-F1
#
_cell.length_a   1.000
_cell.length_b   1.000
_cell.length_c   1.000
_cell.angle_alpha   90.00
_cell.angle_beta   90.00
_cell.angle_gamma   90.00
#
_symmetry.space_group_name_H-M   'P 1'
#
loop_
_entity.id
_entity.type
_entity.pdbx_description
1 polymer ?
#
loop_
_entity_poly.entity_id
_entity_poly.type
_entity_poly.pdbx_seq_one_letter_code
_entity_poly.pdbx_strand_id
1 'polypeptide(L)'
;LCCQVIVATDNDADLAQAEAVRLAQEFWPLRHRMQGKFSSLERAIAQARSIPGPVIFTDAADATSSGATGDSNLILRGLQQAGYTKKVLAQIVDADAAAAAHQAGVGATVQLTLGGGIDPARFTPMPVTA
;
A
#
# COMPACT_ATOMS: atom_id res chain seq x y z
N LEU A 1 -0.96 -13.89 8.53
CA LEU A 1 0.02 -13.56 9.58
C LEU A 1 0.76 -14.85 9.91
N CYS A 2 2.03 -14.96 9.53
CA CYS A 2 2.90 -16.04 10.01
C CYS A 2 3.79 -15.44 11.09
N CYS A 3 3.79 -16.03 12.28
CA CYS A 3 4.67 -15.62 13.37
C CYS A 3 5.61 -16.77 13.67
N GLN A 4 6.90 -16.47 13.75
CA GLN A 4 7.94 -17.42 14.10
C GLN A 4 8.59 -16.94 15.39
N VAL A 5 8.85 -17.89 16.29
CA VAL A 5 9.60 -17.66 17.52
C VAL A 5 10.86 -18.50 17.44
N ILE A 6 12.00 -17.90 17.75
CA ILE A 6 13.28 -18.58 17.88
C ILE A 6 13.71 -18.41 19.33
N VAL A 7 13.92 -19.52 20.03
CA VAL A 7 14.38 -19.55 21.42
C VAL A 7 15.78 -20.17 21.44
N ALA A 8 16.70 -19.52 22.14
CA ALA A 8 18.06 -19.99 22.33
C ALA A 8 18.34 -20.14 23.83
N THR A 9 18.95 -21.26 24.22
CA THR A 9 19.33 -21.61 25.58
C THR A 9 20.76 -22.16 25.60
N ASP A 10 21.40 -22.17 26.77
CA ASP A 10 22.72 -22.79 26.93
C ASP A 10 22.58 -24.30 27.10
N ASN A 11 22.65 -25.02 25.97
CA ASN A 11 22.57 -26.49 25.89
C ASN A 11 21.38 -27.12 26.65
N ASP A 12 20.27 -26.39 26.78
CA ASP A 12 19.05 -26.84 27.47
C ASP A 12 17.86 -26.86 26.49
N ALA A 13 17.73 -27.98 25.77
CA ALA A 13 16.71 -28.14 24.75
C ALA A 13 15.28 -28.18 25.34
N ASP A 14 15.12 -28.72 26.55
CA ASP A 14 13.82 -28.84 27.20
C ASP A 14 13.28 -27.45 27.59
N LEU A 15 14.14 -26.59 28.14
CA LEU A 15 13.79 -25.21 28.42
C LEU A 15 13.44 -24.43 27.15
N ALA A 16 14.24 -24.59 26.08
CA ALA A 16 13.99 -23.93 24.80
C ALA A 16 12.60 -24.31 24.24
N GLN A 17 12.25 -25.59 24.32
CA GLN A 17 10.96 -26.10 23.88
C GLN A 17 9.82 -25.59 24.76
N ALA A 18 9.98 -25.61 26.08
CA ALA A 18 8.96 -25.12 27.02
C ALA A 18 8.64 -23.64 26.77
N GLU A 19 9.66 -22.79 26.59
CA GLU A 19 9.47 -21.37 26.31
C GLU A 19 8.85 -21.11 24.93
N ALA A 20 9.26 -21.86 23.89
CA ALA A 20 8.65 -21.75 22.58
C ALA A 20 7.15 -22.08 22.60
N VAL A 21 6.76 -23.14 23.31
CA VAL A 21 5.35 -23.53 23.49
C VAL A 21 4.60 -22.48 24.31
N ARG A 22 5.19 -21.98 25.40
CA ARG A 22 4.58 -20.93 26.25
C ARG A 22 4.29 -19.67 25.42
N LEU A 23 5.27 -19.18 24.67
CA LEU A 23 5.11 -18.00 23.81
C LEU A 23 4.04 -18.22 22.74
N ALA A 24 3.99 -19.41 22.12
CA ALA A 24 2.95 -19.74 21.15
C ALA A 24 1.55 -19.76 21.79
N GLN A 25 1.41 -20.34 22.98
CA GLN A 25 0.14 -20.40 23.72
C GLN A 25 -0.34 -19.02 24.18
N GLU A 26 0.58 -18.13 24.57
CA GLU A 26 0.25 -16.74 24.93
C GLU A 26 -0.12 -15.89 23.70
N PHE A 27 0.61 -16.06 22.60
CA PHE A 27 0.39 -15.31 21.37
C PHE A 27 -0.93 -15.71 20.68
N TRP A 28 -1.20 -17.01 20.56
CA TRP A 28 -2.31 -17.55 19.77
C TRP A 28 -3.68 -16.93 20.08
N PRO A 29 -4.13 -16.81 21.35
CA PRO A 29 -5.42 -16.19 21.66
C PRO A 29 -5.46 -14.71 21.26
N LEU A 30 -4.31 -14.01 21.22
CA LEU A 30 -4.22 -12.58 20.89
C LEU A 30 -4.12 -12.28 19.38
N ARG A 31 -3.97 -13.29 18.51
CA ARG A 31 -3.78 -13.12 17.06
C ARG A 31 -4.82 -12.23 16.37
N HIS A 32 -6.05 -12.19 16.89
CA HIS A 32 -7.14 -11.36 16.38
C HIS A 32 -6.88 -9.85 16.56
N ARG A 33 -6.05 -9.46 17.54
CA ARG A 33 -5.65 -8.07 17.78
C ARG A 33 -4.68 -7.55 16.72
N MET A 34 -4.07 -8.43 15.94
CA MET A 34 -3.06 -8.10 14.92
C MET A 34 -3.67 -7.93 13.52
N GLN A 35 -4.99 -7.76 13.45
CA GLN A 35 -5.69 -7.46 12.20
C GLN A 35 -5.72 -5.95 11.97
N GLY A 36 -5.35 -5.52 10.76
CA GLY A 36 -5.47 -4.13 10.35
C GLY A 36 -6.93 -3.70 10.28
N LYS A 37 -7.22 -2.47 10.72
CA LYS A 37 -8.53 -1.83 10.56
C LYS A 37 -8.45 -0.89 9.37
N PHE A 38 -9.02 -1.29 8.25
CA PHE A 38 -9.00 -0.52 7.02
C PHE A 38 -10.33 0.20 6.79
N SER A 39 -10.26 1.37 6.15
CA SER A 39 -11.43 2.03 5.58
C SER A 39 -11.54 1.64 4.11
N SER A 40 -12.75 1.46 3.60
CA SER A 40 -12.94 1.32 2.16
C SER A 40 -12.50 2.60 1.44
N LEU A 41 -12.06 2.48 0.19
CA LEU A 41 -11.61 3.61 -0.58
C LEU A 41 -12.74 4.64 -0.78
N GLU A 42 -13.97 4.17 -1.04
CA GLU A 42 -15.15 5.01 -1.21
C GLU A 42 -15.43 5.83 0.05
N ARG A 43 -15.35 5.20 1.22
CA ARG A 43 -15.52 5.87 2.52
C ARG A 43 -14.41 6.90 2.75
N ALA A 44 -13.16 6.54 2.48
CA ALA A 44 -12.02 7.44 2.66
C ALA A 44 -12.13 8.68 1.75
N ILE A 45 -12.53 8.50 0.48
CA ILE A 45 -12.78 9.60 -0.47
C ILE A 45 -13.92 10.49 0.03
N ALA A 46 -15.03 9.92 0.50
CA ALA A 46 -16.15 10.67 1.04
C ALA A 46 -15.72 11.54 2.24
N GLN A 47 -14.90 11.01 3.14
CA GLN A 47 -14.36 11.75 4.28
C GLN A 47 -13.38 12.85 3.86
N ALA A 48 -12.51 12.57 2.88
CA ALA A 48 -11.52 13.55 2.40
C ALA A 48 -12.16 14.82 1.79
N ARG A 49 -13.43 14.76 1.39
CA ARG A 49 -14.18 15.94 0.92
C ARG A 49 -14.49 16.92 2.05
N SER A 50 -14.86 16.42 3.23
CA SER A 50 -15.31 17.23 4.36
C SER A 50 -14.20 17.58 5.35
N ILE A 51 -13.12 16.80 5.42
CA ILE A 51 -12.01 17.10 6.33
C ILE A 51 -11.33 18.42 5.93
N PRO A 52 -11.16 19.37 6.87
CA PRO A 52 -10.40 20.58 6.63
C PRO A 52 -8.89 20.28 6.60
N GLY A 53 -8.16 20.96 5.72
CA GLY A 53 -6.71 20.79 5.56
C GLY A 53 -6.30 19.57 4.72
N PRO A 54 -4.99 19.26 4.66
CA PRO A 54 -4.47 18.13 3.90
C PRO A 54 -4.93 16.79 4.48
N VAL A 55 -5.23 15.84 3.59
CA VAL A 55 -5.58 14.47 3.93
C VAL A 55 -4.57 13.54 3.28
N ILE A 56 -4.05 12.59 4.05
CA ILE A 56 -3.11 11.58 3.56
C ILE A 56 -3.86 10.26 3.45
N PHE A 57 -3.80 9.66 2.27
CA PHE A 57 -4.23 8.28 2.05
C PHE A 57 -3.02 7.36 2.23
N THR A 58 -3.22 6.23 2.92
CA THR A 58 -2.17 5.21 3.08
C THR A 58 -2.62 3.94 2.37
N ASP A 59 -1.94 3.60 1.27
CA ASP A 59 -2.20 2.35 0.55
C ASP A 59 -1.45 1.19 1.22
N ALA A 60 -2.11 0.55 2.18
CA ALA A 60 -1.54 -0.60 2.88
C ALA A 60 -1.37 -1.83 1.96
N ALA A 61 -2.10 -1.90 0.84
CA ALA A 61 -2.04 -3.03 -0.08
C ALA A 61 -0.86 -2.91 -1.06
N ASP A 62 -0.29 -1.71 -1.21
CA ASP A 62 0.85 -1.42 -2.08
C ASP A 62 1.95 -0.60 -1.39
N ALA A 63 2.30 -1.02 -0.18
CA ALA A 63 3.38 -0.41 0.59
C ALA A 63 4.77 -0.93 0.14
N THR A 64 5.54 -0.09 -0.55
CA THR A 64 6.91 -0.44 -1.02
C THR A 64 7.87 -0.76 0.13
N SER A 65 7.68 -0.14 1.30
CA SER A 65 8.43 -0.48 2.53
C SER A 65 8.24 -1.93 2.99
N SER A 66 7.15 -2.57 2.56
CA SER A 66 6.80 -3.96 2.88
C SER A 66 7.06 -4.91 1.70
N GLY A 67 7.74 -4.44 0.65
CA GLY A 67 8.08 -5.23 -0.53
C GLY A 67 7.05 -5.20 -1.66
N ALA A 68 6.04 -4.34 -1.60
CA ALA A 68 5.12 -4.14 -2.72
C ALA A 68 5.77 -3.32 -3.86
N THR A 69 5.15 -3.34 -5.04
CA THR A 69 5.68 -2.76 -6.28
C THR A 69 5.55 -1.24 -6.33
N GLY A 70 4.56 -0.66 -5.65
CA GLY A 70 4.33 0.79 -5.61
C GLY A 70 3.65 1.35 -6.86
N ASP A 71 3.17 0.49 -7.77
CA ASP A 71 2.53 0.86 -9.03
C ASP A 71 1.00 0.92 -8.94
N SER A 72 0.42 0.87 -7.73
CA SER A 72 -1.01 1.04 -7.48
C SER A 72 -1.49 2.41 -7.94
N ASN A 73 -2.44 2.41 -8.87
CA ASN A 73 -3.16 3.61 -9.30
C ASN A 73 -4.59 3.67 -8.73
N LEU A 74 -4.97 2.76 -7.83
CA LEU A 74 -6.36 2.59 -7.40
C LEU A 74 -6.92 3.81 -6.68
N ILE A 75 -6.13 4.44 -5.80
CA ILE A 75 -6.57 5.63 -5.08
C ILE A 75 -6.79 6.79 -6.06
N LEU A 76 -5.85 7.01 -6.99
CA LEU A 76 -5.95 8.07 -7.99
C LEU A 76 -7.16 7.84 -8.93
N ARG A 77 -7.32 6.60 -9.41
CA ARG A 77 -8.47 6.17 -10.22
C ARG A 77 -9.79 6.38 -9.48
N GLY A 78 -9.86 5.98 -8.21
CA GLY A 78 -11.03 6.14 -7.36
C GLY A 78 -11.39 7.61 -7.12
N LEU A 79 -10.40 8.46 -6.85
CA LEU A 79 -10.58 9.91 -6.71
C LEU A 79 -11.13 10.53 -8.01
N GLN A 80 -10.57 10.15 -9.16
CA GLN A 80 -11.03 10.60 -10.48
C GLN A 80 -12.47 10.16 -10.75
N GLN A 81 -12.79 8.88 -10.56
CA GLN A 81 -14.14 8.32 -10.76
C GLN A 81 -15.17 8.95 -9.83
N ALA A 82 -14.78 9.26 -8.59
CA ALA A 82 -15.64 9.93 -7.63
C ALA A 82 -15.81 11.43 -7.92
N GLY A 83 -15.15 11.99 -8.94
CA GLY A 83 -15.19 13.42 -9.25
C GLY A 83 -14.59 14.28 -8.12
N TYR A 84 -13.46 13.85 -7.55
CA TYR A 84 -12.77 14.61 -6.52
C TYR A 84 -12.10 15.86 -7.13
N THR A 85 -12.39 17.04 -6.59
CA THR A 85 -12.00 18.32 -7.20
C THR A 85 -10.87 19.05 -6.50
N LYS A 86 -10.43 18.58 -5.32
CA LYS A 86 -9.27 19.18 -4.63
C LYS A 86 -7.97 18.68 -5.27
N LYS A 87 -6.87 19.37 -5.00
CA LYS A 87 -5.54 18.99 -5.49
C LYS A 87 -5.11 17.65 -4.89
N VAL A 88 -4.50 16.81 -5.72
CA VAL A 88 -3.97 15.50 -5.35
C VAL A 88 -2.49 15.48 -5.71
N LEU A 89 -1.67 15.01 -4.77
CA LEU A 89 -0.28 14.60 -5.03
C LEU A 89 -0.23 13.09 -4.81
N ALA A 90 0.14 12.34 -5.84
CA ALA A 90 0.22 10.89 -5.80
C ALA A 90 1.64 10.43 -6.20
N GLN A 91 2.09 9.35 -5.61
CA GLN A 91 3.32 8.66 -5.98
C GLN A 91 2.92 7.34 -6.63
N ILE A 92 3.42 7.09 -7.83
CA ILE A 92 3.17 5.86 -8.58
C ILE A 92 4.50 5.45 -9.19
N VAL A 93 4.94 4.23 -8.92
CA VAL A 93 6.15 3.65 -9.53
C VAL A 93 5.81 3.29 -10.97
N ASP A 94 6.34 4.06 -11.92
CA ASP A 94 6.12 3.85 -13.35
C ASP A 94 7.32 4.39 -14.15
N ALA A 95 8.22 3.49 -14.55
CA ALA A 95 9.45 3.86 -15.24
C ALA A 95 9.18 4.41 -16.66
N ASP A 96 8.20 3.84 -17.37
CA ASP A 96 7.87 4.22 -18.73
C ASP A 96 7.20 5.60 -18.75
N ALA A 97 6.25 5.85 -17.84
CA ALA A 97 5.63 7.17 -17.70
C ALA A 97 6.64 8.25 -17.29
N ALA A 98 7.56 7.94 -16.36
CA ALA A 98 8.62 8.86 -15.96
C ALA A 98 9.57 9.20 -17.12
N ALA A 99 9.97 8.20 -17.90
CA ALA A 99 10.81 8.40 -19.08
C ALA A 99 10.09 9.24 -20.15
N ALA A 100 8.83 8.96 -20.43
CA ALA A 100 8.02 9.71 -21.39
C ALA A 100 7.83 11.18 -20.96
N ALA A 101 7.52 11.43 -19.69
CA ALA A 101 7.39 12.78 -19.14
C ALA A 101 8.72 13.55 -19.21
N HIS A 102 9.83 12.89 -18.90
CA HIS A 102 11.16 13.49 -19.01
C HIS A 102 11.52 13.87 -20.45
N GLN A 103 11.24 12.98 -21.41
CA GLN A 103 11.49 13.23 -22.83
C GLN A 103 10.63 14.36 -23.41
N ALA A 104 9.38 14.47 -22.99
CA ALA A 104 8.48 15.53 -23.45
C ALA A 104 8.89 16.92 -22.95
N GLY A 105 9.50 16.98 -21.77
CA GLY A 105 10.00 18.22 -21.18
C GLY A 105 8.94 19.00 -20.39
N VAL A 106 9.41 19.95 -19.59
CA VAL A 106 8.55 20.77 -18.72
C VAL A 106 7.56 21.58 -19.54
N GLY A 107 6.28 21.48 -19.20
CA GLY A 107 5.18 22.22 -19.85
C GLY A 107 4.57 21.53 -21.07
N ALA A 108 5.12 20.39 -21.49
CA ALA A 108 4.50 19.57 -22.52
C ALA A 108 3.27 18.83 -21.98
N THR A 109 2.34 18.49 -22.88
CA THR A 109 1.22 17.60 -22.60
C THR A 109 1.44 16.26 -23.30
N VAL A 110 1.29 15.16 -22.57
CA VAL A 110 1.51 13.79 -23.02
C VAL A 110 0.27 12.93 -22.77
N GLN A 111 0.04 11.97 -23.65
CA GLN A 111 -0.93 10.90 -23.46
C GLN A 111 -0.16 9.64 -23.09
N LEU A 112 -0.43 9.10 -21.90
CA LEU A 112 0.25 7.92 -21.38
C LEU A 112 -0.67 7.14 -20.44
N THR A 113 -0.18 6.03 -19.90
CA THR A 113 -0.82 5.33 -18.79
C THR A 113 -0.01 5.45 -17.52
N LEU A 114 -0.66 5.46 -16.37
CA LEU A 114 -0.01 5.46 -15.05
C LEU A 114 -0.29 4.17 -14.28
N GLY A 115 0.77 3.57 -13.74
CA GLY A 115 0.72 2.43 -12.82
C GLY A 115 0.23 1.13 -13.45
N GLY A 116 0.21 0.04 -12.67
CA GLY A 116 -0.23 -1.28 -13.10
C GLY A 116 0.62 -1.96 -14.19
N GLY A 117 1.84 -1.48 -14.40
CA GLY A 117 2.82 -2.09 -15.31
C GLY A 117 3.64 -3.20 -14.65
N ILE A 118 3.76 -3.20 -13.32
CA ILE A 118 4.58 -4.15 -12.55
C ILE A 118 3.72 -5.25 -11.94
N ASP A 119 2.54 -4.90 -11.40
CA ASP A 119 1.56 -5.86 -10.89
C ASP A 119 0.23 -5.83 -11.68
N PRO A 120 0.23 -6.37 -12.91
CA PRO A 120 -0.93 -6.36 -13.79
C PRO A 120 -2.06 -7.30 -13.32
N ALA A 121 -1.79 -8.18 -12.35
CA ALA A 121 -2.80 -9.07 -11.79
C ALA A 121 -3.75 -8.30 -10.84
N ARG A 122 -3.24 -7.26 -10.17
CA ARG A 122 -4.02 -6.43 -9.24
C ARG A 122 -4.46 -5.10 -9.84
N PHE A 123 -3.68 -4.53 -10.75
CA PHE A 123 -3.88 -3.18 -11.24
C PHE A 123 -3.94 -3.12 -12.75
N THR A 124 -4.76 -2.21 -13.29
CA THR A 124 -4.83 -1.95 -14.73
C THR A 124 -4.23 -0.59 -15.00
N PRO A 125 -3.37 -0.42 -16.02
CA PRO A 125 -2.84 0.89 -16.39
C PRO A 125 -3.96 1.91 -16.60
N MET A 126 -3.78 3.11 -16.05
CA MET A 126 -4.79 4.17 -16.07
C MET A 126 -4.42 5.21 -17.16
N PRO A 127 -5.18 5.31 -18.26
CA PRO A 127 -4.93 6.31 -19.29
C PRO A 127 -5.11 7.72 -18.74
N VAL A 128 -4.16 8.61 -19.04
CA VAL A 128 -4.19 10.02 -18.68
C VAL A 128 -3.70 10.89 -19.82
N THR A 129 -4.17 12.13 -19.82
CA THR A 129 -3.57 13.24 -20.56
C THR A 129 -3.08 14.23 -19.52
N ALA A 130 -1.77 14.46 -19.46
CA ALA A 130 -1.11 15.26 -18.42
C ALA A 130 -0.08 16.19 -19.05
#